data_AF-A0A9W6P4Y4-F1
#
_entry.id   AF-A0A9W6P4Y4-F1
#
_cell.length_a   1.000
_cell.length_b   1.000
_cell.length_c   1.000
_cell.angle_alpha   90.00
_cell.angle_beta   90.00
_cell.angle_gamma   90.00
#
_symmetry.space_group_name_H-M   'P 1'
#
loop_
_entity.id
_entity.type
_entity.pdbx_description
1 polymer ?
#
loop_
_entity_poly.entity_id
_entity_poly.type
_entity_poly.pdbx_seq_one_letter_code
_entity_poly.pdbx_strand_id
1 'polypeptide(L)' 'MTTKRKQEGGEDELARLNETYNPRGWKIWRTHIKGTPRGWVATNISAGERFDRTLHGDTAKTLEALLEKPPYTPSRIF' A
#
# COMPACT_ATOMS: atom_id res chain seq x y z
N MET A 1 -18.14 27.50 10.30
CA MET A 1 -17.78 27.42 8.87
C MET A 1 -16.39 26.82 8.78
N THR A 2 -16.27 25.52 8.48
CA THR A 2 -14.97 24.85 8.34
C THR A 2 -15.00 24.04 7.06
N THR A 3 -14.51 24.64 5.98
CA THR A 3 -14.45 24.02 4.65
C THR A 3 -13.41 22.91 4.67
N LYS A 4 -13.80 21.68 5.03
CA LYS A 4 -13.00 20.47 4.80
C LYS A 4 -12.94 20.23 3.30
N ARG A 5 -11.90 20.76 2.65
CA ARG A 5 -11.62 20.52 1.23
C ARG A 5 -11.49 19.02 0.98
N LYS A 6 -12.25 18.51 0.01
CA LYS A 6 -12.09 17.22 -0.68
C LYS A 6 -10.69 16.61 -0.49
N GLN A 7 -10.56 15.69 0.45
CA GLN A 7 -9.49 14.68 0.51
C GLN A 7 -10.06 13.26 0.33
N GLU A 8 -11.32 13.16 -0.09
CA GLU A 8 -12.21 11.98 -0.10
C GLU A 8 -11.88 10.94 -1.19
N GLY A 9 -10.71 10.98 -1.82
CA GLY A 9 -10.26 9.90 -2.70
C GLY A 9 -9.22 8.99 -2.03
N GLY A 10 -8.40 9.57 -1.15
CA GLY A 10 -7.24 8.87 -0.62
C GLY A 10 -7.52 7.91 0.52
N GLU A 11 -8.48 8.25 1.36
CA GLU A 11 -8.77 7.51 2.60
C GLU A 11 -9.71 6.33 2.33
N ASP A 12 -10.72 6.50 1.48
CA ASP A 12 -11.61 5.43 1.04
C ASP A 12 -10.88 4.35 0.24
N GLU A 13 -10.00 4.73 -0.69
CA GLU A 13 -9.16 3.76 -1.42
C GLU A 13 -8.20 3.04 -0.47
N LEU A 14 -7.67 3.73 0.54
CA LEU A 14 -6.79 3.13 1.54
C LEU A 14 -7.53 2.12 2.42
N ALA A 15 -8.75 2.44 2.83
CA ALA A 15 -9.60 1.53 3.58
C ALA A 15 -9.94 0.30 2.75
N ARG A 16 -10.37 0.48 1.49
CA ARG A 16 -10.67 -0.62 0.55
C ARG A 16 -9.47 -1.55 0.35
N LEU A 17 -8.29 -0.99 0.09
CA LEU A 17 -7.08 -1.78 -0.11
C LEU A 17 -6.68 -2.54 1.15
N ASN A 18 -6.74 -1.91 2.33
CA ASN A 18 -6.46 -2.62 3.57
C ASN A 18 -7.48 -3.74 3.81
N GLU A 19 -8.77 -3.52 3.62
CA GLU A 19 -9.78 -4.58 3.78
C GLU A 19 -9.53 -5.78 2.86
N THR A 20 -9.16 -5.50 1.60
CA THR A 20 -8.91 -6.53 0.58
C THR A 20 -7.62 -7.32 0.81
N TYR A 21 -6.54 -6.64 1.21
CA TYR A 21 -5.19 -7.23 1.20
C TYR A 21 -4.60 -7.48 2.60
N ASN A 22 -5.16 -6.92 3.67
CA ASN A 22 -4.79 -7.27 5.05
C ASN A 22 -4.95 -8.78 5.36
N PRO A 23 -6.04 -9.48 4.97
CA PRO A 23 -6.12 -10.93 5.16
C PRO A 23 -5.07 -11.72 4.34
N ARG A 24 -4.51 -11.10 3.29
CA ARG A 24 -3.40 -11.66 2.50
C ARG A 24 -2.03 -11.32 3.09
N GLY A 25 -1.97 -10.67 4.26
CA GLY A 25 -0.74 -10.30 4.92
C GLY A 25 -0.17 -8.95 4.52
N TRP A 26 -0.92 -8.07 3.86
CA TRP A 26 -0.42 -6.76 3.44
C TRP A 26 -1.02 -5.64 4.26
N LYS A 27 -0.17 -4.80 4.83
CA LYS A 27 -0.57 -3.55 5.47
C LYS A 27 -0.27 -2.39 4.53
N ILE A 28 -1.28 -1.60 4.19
CA ILE A 28 -1.14 -0.48 3.24
C ILE A 28 -1.26 0.85 3.98
N TRP A 29 -0.47 1.84 3.57
CA TRP A 29 -0.51 3.22 4.06
C TRP A 29 -0.04 4.22 3.00
N ARG A 30 -0.21 5.50 3.30
CA ARG A 30 0.25 6.59 2.45
C ARG A 30 1.38 7.37 3.10
N THR A 31 2.32 7.82 2.28
CA THR A 31 3.35 8.77 2.69
C THR A 31 2.87 10.19 2.45
N HIS A 32 3.11 11.06 3.43
CA HIS A 32 2.70 12.45 3.39
C HIS A 32 3.96 13.31 3.48
N ILE A 33 4.20 14.18 2.49
CA ILE A 33 5.27 15.19 2.55
C ILE A 33 4.61 16.56 2.67
N LYS A 34 4.89 17.27 3.77
CA LYS A 34 4.31 18.59 4.07
C LYS A 34 2.77 18.61 4.02
N GLY A 35 2.14 17.51 4.45
CA GLY A 35 0.67 17.38 4.44
C GLY A 35 0.07 17.01 3.08
N THR A 36 0.88 16.87 2.03
CA THR A 36 0.44 16.39 0.73
C THR A 36 0.75 14.90 0.60
N PRO A 37 -0.23 14.05 0.25
CA PRO A 37 0.05 12.66 -0.04
C PRO A 37 0.90 12.52 -1.29
N ARG A 38 1.98 11.76 -1.18
CA ARG A 38 2.98 11.65 -2.23
C ARG A 38 3.09 10.25 -2.82
N GLY A 39 2.73 9.22 -2.07
CA GLY A 39 2.80 7.85 -2.56
C GLY A 39 2.14 6.85 -1.64
N TRP A 40 1.91 5.68 -2.20
CA TRP A 40 1.28 4.52 -1.59
C TRP A 40 2.35 3.49 -1.27
N VAL A 41 2.25 2.88 -0.10
CA VAL A 41 3.20 1.89 0.39
C VAL A 41 2.42 0.72 0.95
N ALA A 42 2.83 -0.49 0.59
CA ALA A 42 2.34 -1.72 1.22
C ALA A 42 3.50 -2.49 1.81
N THR A 43 3.30 -3.12 2.96
CA THR A 43 4.31 -3.98 3.58
C THR A 43 3.72 -5.32 3.91
N ASN A 44 4.45 -6.38 3.58
CA ASN A 44 4.07 -7.73 3.89
C ASN A 44 4.38 -8.01 5.37
N ILE A 45 3.34 -8.19 6.17
CA ILE A 45 3.39 -8.57 7.58
C ILE A 45 3.25 -10.08 7.78
N SER A 46 2.96 -10.85 6.73
CA SER A 46 2.93 -12.31 6.76
C SER A 46 4.35 -12.88 6.72
N ALA A 47 4.75 -13.53 7.81
CA ALA A 47 6.10 -14.08 8.01
C ALA A 47 6.47 -15.29 7.10
N GLY A 48 5.64 -15.65 6.12
CA GLY A 48 5.78 -16.88 5.34
C GLY A 48 6.01 -16.69 3.84
N GLU A 49 5.94 -15.46 3.31
CA GLU A 49 5.94 -15.26 1.85
C GLU A 49 7.30 -14.86 1.29
N ARG A 50 7.65 -15.46 0.14
CA ARG A 50 8.85 -15.19 -0.66
C ARG A 50 8.72 -13.92 -1.53
N PHE A 51 7.87 -13.00 -1.10
CA PHE A 51 7.59 -11.77 -1.83
C PHE A 51 8.38 -10.62 -1.20
N ASP A 52 8.59 -9.57 -1.99
CA ASP A 52 9.22 -8.36 -1.49
C ASP A 52 8.50 -7.85 -0.23
N ARG A 53 9.28 -7.43 0.77
CA ARG A 53 8.74 -7.03 2.06
C ARG A 53 7.96 -5.73 1.96
N THR A 54 8.32 -4.87 1.02
CA THR A 54 7.72 -3.54 0.89
C THR A 54 7.51 -3.19 -0.58
N LEU A 55 6.30 -2.77 -0.92
CA LEU A 55 5.91 -2.31 -2.25
C LEU A 55 5.61 -0.81 -2.20
N HIS A 56 6.02 -0.11 -3.26
CA HIS A 56 5.80 1.31 -3.43
C HIS A 56 5.07 1.58 -4.74
N GLY A 57 4.05 2.43 -4.70
CA GLY A 57 3.35 2.90 -5.88
C GLY A 57 3.06 4.39 -5.80
N ASP A 58 3.26 5.12 -6.89
CA ASP A 58 2.89 6.53 -6.97
C ASP A 58 1.38 6.75 -6.86
N THR A 59 0.57 5.75 -7.26
CA THR A 59 -0.90 5.77 -7.17
C THR A 59 -1.44 4.50 -6.52
N ALA A 60 -2.69 4.55 -6.04
CA ALA A 60 -3.38 3.39 -5.47
C ALA A 60 -3.46 2.25 -6.48
N LYS A 61 -3.75 2.56 -7.74
CA LYS A 61 -3.84 1.59 -8.84
C LYS A 61 -2.49 0.93 -9.14
N THR A 62 -1.41 1.70 -9.11
CA THR A 62 -0.05 1.15 -9.27
C THR A 62 0.28 0.20 -8.11
N LEU A 63 -0.06 0.58 -6.88
CA LEU A 63 0.14 -0.28 -5.71
C LEU A 63 -0.73 -1.54 -5.77
N GLU A 64 -1.99 -1.43 -6.18
CA GLU A 64 -2.91 -2.55 -6.33
C GLU A 64 -2.38 -3.58 -7.33
N ALA A 65 -1.90 -3.14 -8.50
CA ALA A 65 -1.29 -4.04 -9.48
C ALA A 65 -0.07 -4.80 -8.92
N LEU A 66 0.74 -4.13 -8.08
CA LEU A 66 1.85 -4.77 -7.38
C LEU A 66 1.36 -5.74 -6.29
N LEU A 67 0.25 -5.46 -5.61
CA LEU A 67 -0.34 -6.36 -4.62
C LEU A 67 -1.02 -7.59 -5.24
N GLU A 68 -1.57 -7.46 -6.45
CA GLU A 68 -2.10 -8.58 -7.21
C GLU A 68 -1.01 -9.53 -7.68
N LYS A 69 0.13 -8.97 -8.11
CA LYS A 69 1.30 -9.70 -8.59
C LYS A 69 2.57 -9.21 -7.88
N PRO A 70 2.74 -9.57 -6.60
CA PRO A 70 3.89 -9.11 -5.84
C PRO A 70 5.18 -9.63 -6.49
N PRO A 71 6.19 -8.77 -6.72
CA PRO A 71 7.48 -9.22 -7.21
C PRO A 71 8.03 -10.28 -6.27
N TYR A 72 8.30 -11.45 -6.85
CA TYR A 72 8.95 -12.54 -6.15
C TYR A 72 10.40 -12.13 -5.91
N THR A 73 10.77 -11.96 -4.65
CA THR A 73 12.17 -11.87 -4.27
C THR A 73 12.58 -13.28 -3.89
N PRO A 74 13.37 -14.00 -4.71
CA PRO A 74 13.96 -15.23 -4.22
C PRO A 74 14.77 -14.84 -2.99
N SER A 75 14.32 -15.28 -1.81
CA SER A 75 15.04 -15.11 -0.56
C SER A 75 16.50 -15.41 -0.85
N ARG A 76 17.32 -14.36 -0.78
CA ARG A 76 18.73 -14.39 -1.15
C ARG A 76 19.37 -15.46 -0.30
N ILE A 77 19.68 -16.60 -0.91
CA ILE A 77 20.44 -17.68 -0.30
C ILE A 77 21.81 -17.07 -0.01
N PHE A 78 22.12 -16.89 1.28
CA PHE A 78 23.45 -16.59 1.78
C PHE A 78 23.81 -17.69 2.78
#